data_AF-A0A959NFJ2-F1
#
_entry.id   AF-A0A959NFJ2-F1
#
_cell.length_a   1.000
_cell.length_b   1.000
_cell.length_c   1.000
_cell.angle_alpha   90.00
_cell.angle_beta   90.00
_cell.angle_gamma   90.00
#
_symmetry.space_group_name_H-M   'P 1'
#
loop_
_entity.id
_entity.type
_entity.pdbx_description
1 polymer ?
#
loop_
_entity_poly.entity_id
_entity_poly.type
_entity_poly.pdbx_seq_one_letter_code
_entity_poly.pdbx_strand_id
1 'polypeptide(L)'
;MVIKVNDIALQNELGMTSHHPRWAIAFKFKARQATTQLLKVEFQVGRTGAVTPVAKLKPVPIGGVTVSSISIHNEEYIKEKDLRIGDTVLIERAGDVIPQIVKSLTDVRSGKEEKIKFPRNCPVCKSKLFKEEEEAVWRCVNIECPAQVVERIVHFVSKDAMDIRGLGEANVRRFYDMGLLNDIPGIYQFDFEKLSTI
;
A
#
# COMPACT_ATOMS: atom_id res chain seq x y z
N MET A 1 -15.62 -12.39 17.46
CA MET A 1 -16.82 -12.31 18.32
C MET A 1 -17.27 -10.85 18.35
N VAL A 2 -18.57 -10.56 18.47
CA VAL A 2 -19.06 -9.19 18.65
C VAL A 2 -19.73 -9.09 20.00
N ILE A 3 -19.27 -8.16 20.83
CA ILE A 3 -19.84 -7.89 22.15
C ILE A 3 -20.78 -6.70 21.97
N LYS A 4 -22.03 -6.83 22.45
CA LYS A 4 -23.06 -5.81 22.28
C LYS A 4 -23.76 -5.59 23.62
N VAL A 5 -24.12 -4.34 23.91
CA VAL A 5 -25.09 -4.02 24.96
C VAL A 5 -26.43 -4.60 24.56
N ASN A 6 -27.05 -5.39 25.43
CA ASN A 6 -28.30 -6.10 25.09
C ASN A 6 -29.55 -5.20 25.17
N ASP A 7 -29.50 -4.15 25.99
CA ASP A 7 -30.62 -3.22 26.19
C ASP A 7 -30.70 -2.16 25.07
N ILE A 8 -31.85 -2.08 24.40
CA ILE A 8 -32.08 -1.18 23.26
C ILE A 8 -32.18 0.30 23.68
N ALA A 9 -32.72 0.59 24.86
CA ALA A 9 -32.79 1.97 25.35
C ALA A 9 -31.38 2.53 25.56
N LEU A 10 -30.48 1.72 26.13
CA LEU A 10 -29.06 2.07 26.27
C LEU A 10 -28.36 2.17 24.92
N GLN A 11 -28.70 1.34 23.92
CA GLN A 11 -28.13 1.49 22.57
C GLN A 11 -28.50 2.86 21.94
N ASN A 12 -29.75 3.30 22.11
CA ASN A 12 -30.22 4.59 21.61
C ASN A 12 -29.53 5.77 22.30
N GLU A 13 -29.35 5.69 23.62
CA GLU A 13 -28.64 6.70 24.40
C GLU A 13 -27.15 6.78 24.04
N LEU A 14 -26.51 5.62 23.89
CA LEU A 14 -25.09 5.53 23.52
C LEU A 14 -24.84 6.02 22.09
N GLY A 15 -25.79 5.81 21.17
CA GLY A 15 -25.73 6.28 19.79
C GLY A 15 -24.58 5.66 18.98
N MET A 16 -24.10 6.42 17.98
CA MET A 16 -23.05 6.00 17.06
C MET A 16 -22.07 7.14 16.75
N THR A 17 -20.84 6.79 16.36
CA THR A 17 -19.93 7.71 15.69
C THR A 17 -20.30 7.82 14.21
N SER A 18 -19.55 8.63 13.44
CA SER A 18 -19.72 8.72 11.98
C SER A 18 -19.56 7.40 11.23
N HIS A 19 -18.96 6.38 11.85
CA HIS A 19 -18.60 5.13 11.18
C HIS A 19 -19.01 3.86 11.95
N HIS A 20 -19.21 3.93 13.28
CA HIS A 20 -19.46 2.74 14.12
C HIS A 20 -20.41 3.00 15.31
N PRO A 21 -21.24 2.02 15.72
CA PRO A 21 -22.05 2.12 16.94
C PRO A 21 -21.17 2.16 18.20
N ARG A 22 -21.59 2.90 19.23
CA ARG A 22 -20.85 2.98 20.51
C ARG A 22 -21.13 1.82 21.45
N TRP A 23 -22.24 1.12 21.24
CA TRP A 23 -22.76 0.04 22.09
C TRP A 23 -22.34 -1.36 21.64
N ALA A 24 -21.51 -1.47 20.61
CA ALA A 24 -21.01 -2.74 20.10
C ALA A 24 -19.53 -2.66 19.72
N ILE A 25 -18.77 -3.72 20.01
CA ILE A 25 -17.37 -3.83 19.61
C ILE A 25 -17.05 -5.23 19.06
N ALA A 26 -16.27 -5.26 17.98
CA ALA A 26 -15.72 -6.50 17.44
C ALA A 26 -14.52 -6.93 18.28
N PHE A 27 -14.71 -7.97 19.11
CA PHE A 27 -13.62 -8.63 19.83
C PHE A 27 -12.86 -9.55 18.87
N LYS A 28 -11.68 -9.08 18.44
CA LYS A 28 -10.80 -9.78 17.49
C LYS A 28 -9.98 -10.86 18.22
N PHE A 29 -9.81 -12.00 17.57
CA PHE A 29 -8.89 -13.05 18.05
C PHE A 29 -7.43 -12.57 17.96
N LYS A 30 -6.53 -13.24 18.72
CA LYS A 30 -5.09 -12.99 18.60
C LYS A 30 -4.66 -13.10 17.14
N ALA A 31 -3.83 -12.16 16.71
CA ALA A 31 -3.29 -12.17 15.36
C ALA A 31 -2.52 -13.47 15.12
N ARG A 32 -2.72 -14.08 13.95
CA ARG A 32 -1.88 -15.19 13.53
C ARG A 32 -0.53 -14.61 13.14
N GLN A 33 0.54 -15.28 13.53
CA GLN A 33 1.91 -14.86 13.27
C GLN A 33 2.64 -15.93 12.46
N ALA A 34 3.57 -15.50 11.63
CA ALA A 34 4.47 -16.38 10.88
C ALA A 34 5.83 -15.72 10.75
N THR A 35 6.87 -16.53 10.59
CA THR A 35 8.23 -16.06 10.36
C THR A 35 8.60 -16.29 8.90
N THR A 36 9.21 -15.29 8.26
CA THR A 36 9.66 -15.40 6.87
C THR A 36 10.90 -14.54 6.61
N GLN A 37 11.50 -14.66 5.44
CA GLN A 37 12.68 -13.90 5.04
C GLN A 37 12.30 -12.67 4.22
N LEU A 38 12.88 -11.51 4.56
CA LEU A 38 12.82 -10.28 3.79
C LEU A 38 13.80 -10.36 2.61
N LEU A 39 13.30 -10.56 1.40
CA LEU A 39 14.13 -10.79 0.20
C LEU A 39 14.64 -9.50 -0.42
N LYS A 40 13.79 -8.48 -0.51
CA LYS A 40 14.12 -7.14 -1.02
C LYS A 40 13.06 -6.13 -0.61
N VAL A 41 13.35 -4.85 -0.83
CA VAL A 41 12.38 -3.75 -0.69
C VAL A 41 12.26 -3.04 -2.03
N GLU A 42 11.03 -2.88 -2.49
CA GLU A 42 10.70 -2.08 -3.67
C GLU A 42 10.08 -0.75 -3.23
N PHE A 43 10.35 0.32 -3.96
CA PHE A 43 9.82 1.65 -3.65
C PHE A 43 8.80 2.04 -4.73
N GLN A 44 7.54 2.16 -4.33
CA GLN A 44 6.43 2.53 -5.21
C GLN A 44 6.17 4.03 -5.08
N VAL A 45 5.81 4.69 -6.19
CA VAL A 45 5.46 6.11 -6.21
C VAL A 45 3.95 6.22 -6.40
N GLY A 46 3.24 6.75 -5.42
CA GLY A 46 1.79 6.93 -5.48
C GLY A 46 1.35 8.18 -6.22
N ARG A 47 0.02 8.37 -6.34
CA ARG A 47 -0.62 9.49 -7.05
C ARG A 47 -0.17 10.90 -6.63
N THR A 48 0.15 11.08 -5.34
CA THR A 48 0.59 12.36 -4.75
C THR A 48 2.12 12.50 -4.71
N GLY A 49 2.84 11.58 -5.38
CA GLY A 49 4.29 11.52 -5.34
C GLY A 49 4.85 10.79 -4.13
N ALA A 50 4.03 10.39 -3.15
CA ALA A 50 4.45 9.63 -1.97
C ALA A 50 5.22 8.37 -2.37
N VAL A 51 6.44 8.21 -1.85
CA VAL A 51 7.29 7.05 -2.08
C VAL A 51 7.10 6.07 -0.94
N THR A 52 6.45 4.95 -1.21
CA THR A 52 6.11 3.93 -0.21
C THR A 52 7.01 2.70 -0.39
N PRO A 53 7.74 2.28 0.65
CA PRO A 53 8.51 1.04 0.62
C PRO A 53 7.59 -0.18 0.80
N VAL A 54 7.82 -1.21 -0.01
CA VAL A 54 7.12 -2.49 0.01
C VAL A 54 8.13 -3.61 0.18
N ALA A 55 8.07 -4.30 1.30
CA ALA A 55 8.84 -5.50 1.56
C ALA A 55 8.36 -6.64 0.67
N LYS A 56 9.28 -7.27 -0.05
CA LYS A 56 9.06 -8.55 -0.73
C LYS A 56 9.60 -9.66 0.14
N LEU A 57 8.74 -10.59 0.49
CA LEU A 57 9.01 -11.66 1.44
C LEU A 57 9.09 -13.00 0.71
N LYS A 58 9.82 -13.94 1.30
CA LYS A 58 9.65 -15.34 0.93
C LYS A 58 8.17 -15.73 1.20
N PRO A 59 7.43 -16.28 0.23
CA PRO A 59 6.02 -16.57 0.41
C PRO A 59 5.78 -17.45 1.64
N VAL A 60 4.86 -17.03 2.52
CA VAL A 60 4.55 -17.74 3.76
C VAL A 60 3.04 -17.78 4.00
N PRO A 61 2.47 -18.95 4.36
CA PRO A 61 1.05 -19.05 4.70
C PRO A 61 0.77 -18.45 6.09
N ILE A 62 -0.23 -17.58 6.18
CA ILE A 62 -0.68 -16.95 7.43
C ILE A 62 -2.17 -16.59 7.35
N GLY A 63 -2.98 -17.11 8.28
CA GLY A 63 -4.42 -16.79 8.28
C GLY A 63 -5.18 -17.26 7.04
N GLY A 64 -4.76 -18.37 6.41
CA GLY A 64 -5.43 -18.92 5.23
C GLY A 64 -5.09 -18.23 3.90
N VAL A 65 -4.17 -17.26 3.89
CA VAL A 65 -3.60 -16.69 2.66
C VAL A 65 -2.09 -16.84 2.64
N THR A 66 -1.49 -16.77 1.47
CA THR A 66 -0.02 -16.70 1.32
C THR A 66 0.40 -15.25 1.17
N VAL A 67 1.25 -14.78 2.07
CA VAL A 67 1.78 -13.41 2.03
C VAL A 67 3.16 -13.42 1.39
N SER A 68 3.33 -12.63 0.33
CA SER A 68 4.60 -12.43 -0.37
C SER A 68 5.04 -10.96 -0.40
N SER A 69 4.17 -10.03 0.00
CA SER A 69 4.50 -8.61 0.09
C SER A 69 3.78 -7.92 1.23
N ILE A 70 4.46 -6.98 1.89
CA ILE A 70 3.94 -6.17 3.00
C ILE A 70 4.40 -4.71 2.82
N SER A 71 3.50 -3.74 2.99
CA SER A 71 3.90 -2.33 3.06
C SER A 71 4.64 -2.08 4.37
N ILE A 72 5.79 -1.41 4.28
CA ILE A 72 6.59 -1.02 5.47
C ILE A 72 6.52 0.49 5.72
N HIS A 73 5.41 1.11 5.30
CA HIS A 73 4.98 2.48 5.56
C HIS A 73 5.91 3.60 5.08
N ASN A 74 7.08 3.77 5.69
CA ASN A 74 8.01 4.89 5.43
C ASN A 74 9.44 4.57 5.90
N GLU A 75 10.34 5.54 5.79
CA GLU A 75 11.75 5.40 6.20
C GLU A 75 11.92 5.22 7.71
N GLU A 76 11.13 5.94 8.51
CA GLU A 76 11.13 5.88 9.97
C GLU A 76 10.81 4.48 10.46
N TYR A 77 9.77 3.86 9.90
CA TYR A 77 9.34 2.50 10.26
C TYR A 77 10.45 1.46 10.00
N ILE A 78 11.19 1.61 8.90
CA ILE A 78 12.34 0.76 8.58
C ILE A 78 13.44 0.91 9.63
N LYS A 79 13.72 2.15 10.06
CA LYS A 79 14.74 2.46 11.07
C LYS A 79 14.34 1.99 12.46
N GLU A 80 13.11 2.27 12.88
CA GLU A 80 12.56 1.90 14.19
C GLU A 80 12.60 0.39 14.41
N LYS A 81 12.30 -0.40 13.36
CA LYS A 81 12.34 -1.87 13.41
C LYS A 81 13.69 -2.48 13.01
N ASP A 82 14.71 -1.65 12.76
CA ASP A 82 16.03 -2.03 12.21
C ASP A 82 15.91 -3.10 11.12
N LEU A 83 15.06 -2.87 10.12
CA LEU A 83 14.85 -3.85 9.06
C LEU A 83 16.04 -3.87 8.09
N ARG A 84 16.47 -5.07 7.71
CA ARG A 84 17.56 -5.28 6.75
C ARG A 84 17.17 -6.31 5.70
N ILE A 85 17.64 -6.11 4.48
CA ILE A 85 17.45 -7.08 3.40
C ILE A 85 18.21 -8.35 3.79
N GLY A 86 17.53 -9.50 3.69
CA GLY A 86 18.00 -10.79 4.17
C GLY A 86 17.50 -11.18 5.56
N ASP A 87 16.94 -10.24 6.34
CA ASP A 87 16.46 -10.51 7.69
C ASP A 87 15.38 -11.59 7.71
N THR A 88 15.39 -12.38 8.78
CA THR A 88 14.21 -13.13 9.19
C THR A 88 13.29 -12.20 9.97
N VAL A 89 12.05 -12.05 9.52
CA VAL A 89 11.06 -11.15 10.10
C VAL A 89 9.85 -11.92 10.65
N LEU A 90 9.33 -11.46 11.78
CA LEU A 90 8.05 -11.90 12.32
C LEU A 90 6.96 -11.04 11.71
N ILE A 91 6.04 -11.66 10.99
CA ILE A 91 4.87 -11.01 10.42
C ILE A 91 3.60 -11.44 11.14
N GLU A 92 2.60 -10.58 11.14
CA GLU A 92 1.28 -10.90 11.69
C GLU A 92 0.16 -10.44 10.78
N ARG A 93 -0.97 -11.14 10.86
CA ARG A 93 -2.21 -10.75 10.20
C ARG A 93 -3.33 -10.72 11.24
N ALA A 94 -3.77 -9.52 11.59
CA ALA A 94 -4.83 -9.29 12.56
C ALA A 94 -6.19 -9.18 11.85
N GLY A 95 -7.17 -9.98 12.30
CA GLY A 95 -8.56 -9.90 11.82
C GLY A 95 -8.73 -10.12 10.32
N ASP A 96 -7.84 -10.90 9.69
CA ASP A 96 -7.87 -11.27 8.27
C ASP A 96 -7.80 -10.11 7.25
N VAL A 97 -7.35 -8.92 7.66
CA VAL A 97 -7.26 -7.74 6.77
C VAL A 97 -5.86 -7.59 6.15
N ILE A 98 -4.99 -6.76 6.74
CA ILE A 98 -3.68 -6.41 6.16
C ILE A 98 -2.56 -6.99 7.03
N PRO A 99 -1.61 -7.77 6.44
CA PRO A 99 -0.45 -8.25 7.17
C PRO A 99 0.56 -7.12 7.42
N GLN A 100 1.27 -7.19 8.55
CA GLN A 100 2.32 -6.24 8.93
C GLN A 100 3.56 -6.93 9.50
N ILE A 101 4.70 -6.25 9.46
CA ILE A 101 5.93 -6.72 10.11
C ILE A 101 5.91 -6.31 11.58
N VAL A 102 5.97 -7.27 12.49
CA VAL A 102 6.02 -7.01 13.94
C VAL A 102 7.42 -6.57 14.34
N LYS A 103 8.43 -7.36 13.98
CA LYS A 103 9.84 -7.10 14.26
C LYS A 103 10.78 -7.90 13.36
N SER A 104 12.03 -7.45 13.24
CA SER A 104 13.14 -8.27 12.78
C SER A 104 13.56 -9.24 13.90
N LEU A 105 13.99 -10.45 13.53
CA LEU A 105 14.59 -11.41 14.45
C LEU A 105 16.12 -11.22 14.40
N THR A 106 16.60 -10.27 15.19
CA THR A 106 18.02 -9.87 15.22
C THR A 106 18.96 -11.01 15.64
N ASP A 107 18.46 -11.93 16.47
CA ASP A 107 19.26 -12.99 17.09
C ASP A 107 19.67 -14.08 16.09
N VAL A 108 18.98 -14.18 14.95
CA VAL A 108 19.24 -15.17 13.90
C VAL A 108 19.95 -14.58 12.68
N ARG A 109 20.49 -13.37 12.81
CA ARG A 109 21.25 -12.72 11.74
C ARG A 109 22.57 -13.44 11.48
N SER A 110 22.88 -13.58 10.20
CA SER A 110 24.11 -14.19 9.69
C SER A 110 25.26 -13.19 9.52
N GLY A 111 24.97 -11.88 9.61
CA GLY A 111 25.93 -10.81 9.34
C GLY A 111 26.02 -10.42 7.86
N LYS A 112 25.30 -11.11 6.97
CA LYS A 112 25.24 -10.81 5.53
C LYS A 112 24.10 -9.85 5.17
N GLU A 113 23.30 -9.43 6.15
CA GLU A 113 22.12 -8.61 5.92
C GLU A 113 22.48 -7.16 5.57
N GLU A 114 21.78 -6.59 4.58
CA GLU A 114 22.07 -5.26 4.07
C GLU A 114 21.10 -4.22 4.61
N LYS A 115 21.62 -3.06 5.03
CA LYS A 115 20.78 -1.93 5.46
C LYS A 115 19.94 -1.44 4.28
N ILE A 116 18.64 -1.29 4.51
CA ILE A 116 17.72 -0.72 3.53
C ILE A 116 18.04 0.78 3.40
N LYS A 117 18.48 1.21 2.22
CA LYS A 117 18.69 2.63 1.91
C LYS A 117 17.46 3.18 1.22
N PHE A 118 16.84 4.17 1.85
CA PHE A 118 15.73 4.89 1.21
C PHE A 118 16.28 5.71 0.03
N PRO A 119 15.65 5.65 -1.17
CA PRO A 119 16.13 6.38 -2.33
C PRO A 119 16.08 7.89 -2.08
N ARG A 120 17.06 8.63 -2.63
CA ARG A 120 17.06 10.10 -2.67
C ARG A 120 16.54 10.67 -3.99
N ASN A 121 16.45 9.81 -5.00
CA ASN A 121 15.92 10.11 -6.32
C ASN A 121 14.74 9.19 -6.60
N CYS A 122 13.72 9.71 -7.28
CA CYS A 122 12.54 8.96 -7.63
C CYS A 122 12.93 7.70 -8.41
N PRO A 123 12.47 6.50 -8.01
CA PRO A 123 12.84 5.26 -8.70
C PRO A 123 12.34 5.24 -10.16
N VAL A 124 11.30 6.03 -10.47
CA VAL A 124 10.65 6.13 -11.78
C VAL A 124 11.27 7.25 -12.63
N CYS A 125 11.03 8.52 -12.28
CA CYS A 125 11.46 9.66 -13.09
C CYS A 125 12.85 10.22 -12.75
N LYS A 126 13.56 9.63 -11.79
CA LYS A 126 14.90 10.03 -11.30
C LYS A 126 15.04 11.44 -10.70
N SER A 127 13.99 12.26 -10.70
CA SER A 127 13.95 13.57 -10.03
C SER A 127 14.30 13.44 -8.54
N LYS A 128 14.95 14.45 -7.96
CA LYS A 128 15.30 14.48 -6.53
C LYS A 128 14.02 14.40 -5.69
N LEU A 129 14.02 13.49 -4.71
CA LEU A 129 12.92 13.40 -3.75
C LEU A 129 13.06 14.48 -2.69
N PHE A 130 11.92 14.95 -2.22
CA PHE A 130 11.81 15.94 -1.18
C PHE A 130 11.04 15.35 0.01
N LYS A 131 11.47 15.70 1.22
CA LYS A 131 10.82 15.34 2.47
C LYS A 131 10.88 16.57 3.35
N GLU A 132 9.71 17.10 3.72
CA GLU A 132 9.61 18.20 4.67
C GLU A 132 10.07 17.73 6.06
N GLU A 133 10.60 18.65 6.86
CA GLU A 133 11.21 18.31 8.16
C GLU A 133 10.20 17.69 9.12
N GLU A 134 8.93 18.09 9.05
CA GLU A 134 7.84 17.62 9.92
C GLU A 134 7.11 16.39 9.38
N GLU A 135 7.39 15.97 8.14
CA GLU A 135 6.71 14.84 7.51
C GLU A 135 7.57 13.58 7.49
N ALA A 136 6.96 12.40 7.66
CA ALA A 136 7.64 11.11 7.55
C ALA A 136 7.84 10.65 6.09
N VAL A 137 7.07 11.18 5.15
CA VAL A 137 6.92 10.62 3.79
C VAL A 137 7.77 11.37 2.77
N TRP A 138 8.66 10.65 2.10
CA TRP A 138 9.37 11.16 0.92
C TRP A 138 8.41 11.30 -0.27
N ARG A 139 8.50 12.41 -1.00
CA ARG A 139 7.68 12.67 -2.18
C ARG A 139 8.51 13.00 -3.41
N CYS A 140 8.03 12.52 -4.55
CA CYS A 140 8.43 12.99 -5.86
C CYS A 140 7.66 14.28 -6.17
N VAL A 141 8.38 15.39 -6.33
CA VAL A 141 7.78 16.71 -6.63
C VAL A 141 7.57 16.97 -8.13
N ASN A 142 8.03 16.05 -8.99
CA ASN A 142 7.83 16.17 -10.42
C ASN A 142 6.40 15.76 -10.80
N ILE A 143 5.57 16.74 -11.16
CA ILE A 143 4.17 16.52 -11.54
C ILE A 143 4.03 15.66 -12.80
N GLU A 144 5.00 15.69 -13.71
CA GLU A 144 5.06 14.89 -14.93
C GLU A 144 5.65 13.50 -14.71
N CYS A 145 5.93 13.11 -13.45
CA CYS A 145 6.39 11.76 -13.15
C CYS A 145 5.41 10.72 -13.71
N PRO A 146 5.86 9.78 -14.57
CA PRO A 146 4.99 8.81 -15.21
C PRO A 146 4.14 8.00 -14.22
N ALA A 147 4.73 7.61 -13.09
CA ALA A 147 3.98 6.92 -12.04
C ALA A 147 2.85 7.80 -11.48
N GLN A 148 3.10 9.08 -11.21
CA GLN A 148 2.04 9.95 -10.71
C GLN A 148 0.94 10.18 -11.75
N VAL A 149 1.31 10.32 -13.03
CA VAL A 149 0.33 10.47 -14.12
C VAL A 149 -0.59 9.25 -14.17
N VAL A 150 -0.01 8.06 -14.23
CA VAL A 150 -0.76 6.79 -14.25
C VAL A 150 -1.63 6.65 -13.00
N GLU A 151 -1.08 6.84 -11.79
CA GLU A 151 -1.84 6.69 -10.56
C GLU A 151 -2.96 7.74 -10.42
N ARG A 152 -2.81 8.94 -10.97
CA ARG A 152 -3.88 9.94 -11.03
C ARG A 152 -5.00 9.51 -11.97
N ILE A 153 -4.67 8.95 -13.12
CA ILE A 153 -5.67 8.41 -14.05
C ILE A 153 -6.41 7.23 -13.40
N VAL A 154 -5.67 6.29 -12.78
CA VAL A 154 -6.26 5.15 -12.04
C VAL A 154 -7.21 5.64 -10.94
N HIS A 155 -6.82 6.66 -10.18
CA HIS A 155 -7.70 7.25 -9.19
C HIS A 155 -8.92 7.93 -9.83
N PHE A 156 -8.75 8.67 -10.92
CA PHE A 156 -9.82 9.38 -11.60
C PHE A 156 -10.94 8.44 -12.09
N VAL A 157 -10.57 7.29 -12.66
CA VAL A 157 -11.51 6.29 -13.17
C VAL A 157 -12.11 5.40 -12.06
N SER A 158 -11.60 5.48 -10.82
CA SER A 158 -12.02 4.63 -9.71
C SER A 158 -13.47 4.88 -9.29
N LYS A 159 -14.04 3.91 -8.56
CA LYS A 159 -15.42 3.93 -8.05
C LYS A 159 -15.73 5.16 -7.18
N ASP A 160 -14.76 5.60 -6.39
CA ASP A 160 -14.93 6.74 -5.46
C ASP A 160 -14.68 8.10 -6.14
N ALA A 161 -14.41 8.11 -7.45
CA ALA A 161 -14.20 9.30 -8.27
C ALA A 161 -15.24 9.36 -9.41
N MET A 162 -14.83 9.21 -10.67
CA MET A 162 -15.75 9.27 -11.82
C MET A 162 -16.47 7.96 -12.14
N ASP A 163 -16.14 6.86 -11.45
CA ASP A 163 -16.75 5.52 -11.60
C ASP A 163 -16.84 5.04 -13.07
N ILE A 164 -15.72 5.14 -13.80
CA ILE A 164 -15.64 4.73 -15.21
C ILE A 164 -15.45 3.22 -15.27
N ARG A 165 -16.57 2.50 -15.30
CA ARG A 165 -16.60 1.03 -15.38
C ARG A 165 -15.92 0.53 -16.65
N GLY A 166 -15.09 -0.51 -16.50
CA GLY A 166 -14.33 -1.13 -17.61
C GLY A 166 -12.92 -0.57 -17.81
N LEU A 167 -12.63 0.63 -17.31
CA LEU A 167 -11.29 1.23 -17.36
C LEU A 167 -10.57 1.05 -16.01
N GLY A 168 -10.24 -0.21 -15.67
CA GLY A 168 -9.49 -0.53 -14.44
C GLY A 168 -7.98 -0.24 -14.54
N GLU A 169 -7.28 -0.39 -13.42
CA GLU A 169 -5.83 -0.13 -13.30
C GLU A 169 -5.00 -0.81 -14.42
N ALA A 170 -5.27 -2.09 -14.69
CA ALA A 170 -4.55 -2.84 -15.71
C ALA A 170 -4.72 -2.24 -17.12
N ASN A 171 -5.92 -1.80 -17.46
CA ASN A 171 -6.21 -1.17 -18.76
C ASN A 171 -5.57 0.22 -18.85
N VAL A 172 -5.65 1.01 -17.77
CA VAL A 172 -4.98 2.33 -17.70
C VAL A 172 -3.47 2.19 -17.94
N ARG A 173 -2.81 1.27 -17.22
CA ARG A 173 -1.37 1.03 -17.39
C ARG A 173 -1.04 0.58 -18.81
N ARG A 174 -1.81 -0.38 -19.36
CA ARG A 174 -1.61 -0.86 -20.74
C ARG A 174 -1.76 0.27 -21.77
N PHE A 175 -2.80 1.09 -21.68
CA PHE A 175 -3.02 2.20 -22.61
C PHE A 175 -1.98 3.31 -22.47
N TYR A 176 -1.51 3.56 -21.25
CA TYR A 176 -0.40 4.47 -21.00
C TYR A 176 0.91 3.98 -21.63
N ASP A 177 1.26 2.72 -21.42
CA ASP A 177 2.49 2.11 -21.99
C ASP A 177 2.46 2.08 -23.53
N MET A 178 1.27 1.99 -24.13
CA MET A 178 1.07 2.07 -25.58
C MET A 178 1.02 3.50 -26.13
N GLY A 179 1.10 4.52 -25.27
CA GLY A 179 0.97 5.94 -25.64
C GLY A 179 -0.43 6.35 -26.10
N LEU A 180 -1.44 5.49 -25.88
CA LEU A 180 -2.84 5.77 -26.23
C LEU A 180 -3.55 6.64 -25.20
N LEU A 181 -3.04 6.66 -23.96
CA LEU A 181 -3.60 7.45 -22.87
C LEU A 181 -2.46 8.13 -22.10
N ASN A 182 -2.33 9.45 -22.23
CA ASN A 182 -1.23 10.19 -21.61
C ASN A 182 -1.68 11.06 -20.41
N ASP A 183 -2.97 11.37 -20.33
CA ASP A 183 -3.54 12.24 -19.32
C ASP A 183 -5.04 11.93 -19.09
N ILE A 184 -5.69 12.69 -18.22
CA ILE A 184 -7.11 12.52 -17.90
C ILE A 184 -8.03 12.96 -19.05
N PRO A 185 -7.83 14.11 -19.71
CA PRO A 185 -8.64 14.48 -20.88
C PRO A 185 -8.63 13.43 -22.01
N GLY A 186 -7.50 12.75 -22.23
CA GLY A 186 -7.35 11.70 -23.23
C GLY A 186 -8.34 10.54 -23.07
N ILE A 187 -8.86 10.29 -21.86
CA ILE A 187 -9.89 9.27 -21.61
C ILE A 187 -11.13 9.52 -22.47
N TYR A 188 -11.47 10.79 -22.72
CA TYR A 188 -12.66 11.19 -23.46
C TYR A 188 -12.42 11.31 -24.98
N GLN A 189 -11.19 11.08 -25.42
CA GLN A 189 -10.76 11.22 -26.81
C GLN A 189 -10.31 9.88 -27.41
N PHE A 190 -10.66 8.77 -26.76
CA PHE A 190 -10.31 7.44 -27.26
C PHE A 190 -10.88 7.20 -28.65
N ASP A 191 -10.00 6.78 -29.56
CA ASP A 191 -10.38 6.23 -30.84
C ASP A 191 -10.79 4.76 -30.65
N PHE A 192 -12.11 4.54 -30.59
CA PHE A 192 -12.68 3.22 -30.40
C PHE A 192 -12.38 2.26 -31.55
N GLU A 193 -12.21 2.75 -32.78
CA GLU A 193 -11.83 1.89 -33.90
C GLU A 193 -10.40 1.38 -33.70
N LYS A 194 -9.48 2.27 -33.33
CA LYS A 194 -8.10 1.89 -33.01
C LYS A 194 -8.05 0.92 -31.83
N LEU A 195 -8.83 1.14 -30.77
CA LEU A 195 -8.87 0.24 -29.60
C LEU A 195 -9.42 -1.15 -29.92
N SER A 196 -10.35 -1.28 -30.87
CA SER A 196 -10.95 -2.57 -31.24
C SER A 196 -9.97 -3.55 -31.91
N THR A 197 -8.82 -3.05 -32.36
CA THR A 197 -7.81 -3.81 -33.12
C THR A 197 -6.64 -4.33 -32.26
N ILE A 198 -6.69 -4.15 -30.94
CA ILE A 198 -5.58 -4.40 -29.98
C ILE A 198 -6.03 -5.30 -28.82
#